data_AF-A0A4S8LTT4-F1
#
_entry.id   AF-A0A4S8LTT4-F1
#
_cell.length_a   1.000
_cell.length_b   1.000
_cell.length_c   1.000
_cell.angle_alpha   90.00
_cell.angle_beta   90.00
_cell.angle_gamma   90.00
#
_symmetry.space_group_name_H-M   'P 1'
#
loop_
_entity.id
_entity.type
_entity.pdbx_description
1 polymer ?
#
loop_
_entity_poly.entity_id
_entity_poly.type
_entity_poly.pdbx_seq_one_letter_code
_entity_poly.pdbx_strand_id
1 'polypeptide(L)'
;DVEIQMAYVAQQRLDGYDRLVRHAIKRKTAFDRRVVRETGKEVIFEKGDLVQVLQGDLFNTFKNERKLTPRWSAPRRVIGR
;
A
#
# COMPACT_ATOMS: atom_id res chain seq x y z
N ASP A 1 -19.52 -32.59 -9.30
CA ASP A 1 -20.13 -31.38 -8.72
C ASP A 1 -19.17 -30.65 -7.77
N VAL A 2 -18.63 -31.33 -6.73
CA VAL A 2 -17.63 -30.74 -5.80
C VAL A 2 -16.39 -30.18 -6.51
N GLU A 3 -15.82 -30.88 -7.50
CA GLU A 3 -14.66 -30.38 -8.26
C GLU A 3 -14.93 -29.07 -9.01
N ILE A 4 -16.14 -28.90 -9.55
CA ILE A 4 -16.55 -27.68 -10.27
C ILE A 4 -16.64 -26.52 -9.27
N GLN A 5 -17.21 -26.76 -8.09
CA GLN A 5 -17.28 -25.76 -7.03
C GLN A 5 -15.88 -25.38 -6.50
N MET A 6 -14.97 -26.34 -6.34
CA MET A 6 -13.59 -26.06 -5.93
C MET A 6 -12.84 -25.23 -6.98
N ALA A 7 -13.01 -25.56 -8.27
CA ALA A 7 -12.41 -24.79 -9.37
C ALA A 7 -12.95 -23.34 -9.40
N TYR A 8 -14.25 -23.15 -9.21
CA TYR A 8 -14.88 -21.84 -9.17
C TYR A 8 -14.40 -20.97 -7.99
N VAL A 9 -14.27 -21.57 -6.80
CA VAL A 9 -13.73 -20.88 -5.62
C VAL A 9 -12.26 -20.49 -5.83
N ALA A 10 -11.45 -21.36 -6.45
CA ALA A 10 -10.07 -21.05 -6.78
C ALA A 10 -9.97 -19.86 -7.75
N GLN A 11 -10.82 -19.83 -8.78
CA GLN A 11 -10.89 -18.71 -9.72
C GLN A 11 -11.30 -17.40 -9.04
N GLN A 12 -12.34 -17.40 -8.19
CA GLN A 12 -12.75 -16.21 -7.44
C GLN A 12 -11.64 -15.66 -6.53
N ARG A 13 -10.81 -16.52 -5.93
CA ARG A 13 -9.66 -16.09 -5.13
C ARG A 13 -8.60 -15.38 -5.97
N LEU A 14 -8.29 -15.92 -7.15
CA LEU A 14 -7.35 -15.29 -8.08
C LEU A 14 -7.87 -13.95 -8.58
N ASP A 15 -9.15 -13.88 -8.97
CA ASP A 15 -9.79 -12.64 -9.41
C ASP A 15 -9.85 -11.59 -8.29
N GLY A 16 -10.12 -12.03 -7.05
CA GLY A 16 -10.10 -11.17 -5.88
C GLY A 16 -8.72 -10.57 -5.61
N TYR A 17 -7.68 -11.39 -5.69
CA TYR A 17 -6.29 -10.94 -5.51
C TYR A 17 -5.86 -9.96 -6.62
N ASP A 18 -6.16 -10.29 -7.88
CA ASP A 18 -5.87 -9.41 -9.01
C ASP A 18 -6.57 -8.04 -8.88
N ARG A 19 -7.83 -8.01 -8.42
CA ARG A 19 -8.53 -6.75 -8.09
C ARG A 19 -7.81 -5.94 -7.01
N LEU A 20 -7.31 -6.58 -5.96
CA LEU A 20 -6.55 -5.92 -4.89
C LEU A 20 -5.25 -5.32 -5.43
N VAL A 21 -4.51 -6.06 -6.25
CA VAL A 21 -3.26 -5.60 -6.89
C VAL A 21 -3.54 -4.42 -7.81
N ARG A 22 -4.54 -4.52 -8.70
CA ARG A 22 -4.94 -3.42 -9.60
C ARG A 22 -5.36 -2.17 -8.82
N HIS A 23 -6.09 -2.34 -7.72
CA HIS A 23 -6.47 -1.23 -6.86
C HIS A 23 -5.25 -0.57 -6.19
N ALA A 24 -4.30 -1.36 -5.69
CA ALA A 24 -3.06 -0.88 -5.11
C ALA A 24 -2.23 -0.08 -6.13
N ILE A 25 -2.06 -0.62 -7.35
CA ILE A 25 -1.37 0.05 -8.46
C ILE A 25 -2.04 1.39 -8.80
N LYS A 26 -3.38 1.42 -8.89
CA LYS A 26 -4.14 2.65 -9.16
C LYS A 26 -3.92 3.71 -8.08
N ARG A 27 -3.90 3.33 -6.80
CA ARG A 27 -3.63 4.28 -5.71
C ARG A 27 -2.19 4.78 -5.72
N LYS A 28 -1.22 3.90 -5.99
CA LYS A 28 0.19 4.29 -6.11
C LYS A 28 0.39 5.29 -7.25
N THR A 29 -0.11 4.99 -8.44
CA THR A 29 -0.01 5.90 -9.60
C THR A 29 -0.69 7.25 -9.36
N ALA A 30 -1.86 7.27 -8.68
CA ALA A 30 -2.50 8.53 -8.30
C ALA A 30 -1.67 9.34 -7.29
N PHE A 31 -1.05 8.68 -6.32
CA PHE A 31 -0.15 9.30 -5.35
C PHE A 31 1.10 9.86 -6.04
N ASP A 32 1.78 9.06 -6.86
CA ASP A 32 3.00 9.46 -7.57
C ASP A 32 2.74 10.69 -8.45
N ARG A 33 1.62 10.72 -9.20
CA ARG A 33 1.22 11.89 -9.98
C ARG A 33 1.02 13.14 -9.12
N ARG A 34 0.43 12.99 -7.94
CA ARG A 34 0.22 14.11 -7.00
C ARG A 34 1.55 14.64 -6.49
N VAL A 35 2.46 13.75 -6.09
CA VAL A 35 3.82 14.10 -5.65
C VAL A 35 4.56 14.85 -6.76
N VAL A 36 4.59 14.33 -7.98
CA VAL A 36 5.25 15.00 -9.11
C VAL A 36 4.66 16.38 -9.36
N ARG A 37 3.33 16.54 -9.26
CA ARG A 37 2.67 17.85 -9.42
C ARG A 37 3.04 18.85 -8.33
N GLU A 38 3.16 18.41 -7.08
CA GLU A 38 3.44 19.30 -5.93
C GLU A 38 4.93 19.64 -5.81
N THR A 39 5.83 18.68 -6.07
CA THR A 39 7.28 18.84 -5.92
C THR A 39 8.03 19.11 -7.22
N GLY A 40 7.36 18.96 -8.38
CA GLY A 40 7.96 19.16 -9.71
C GLY A 40 8.91 18.05 -10.17
N LYS A 41 9.17 17.04 -9.33
CA LYS A 41 10.09 15.92 -9.60
C LYS A 41 9.56 14.63 -8.98
N GLU A 42 10.02 13.50 -9.49
CA GLU A 42 9.87 12.22 -8.79
C GLU A 42 10.68 12.28 -7.48
N VAL A 43 10.04 11.93 -6.36
CA VAL A 43 10.72 11.87 -5.07
C VAL A 43 11.49 10.56 -5.00
N ILE A 44 12.77 10.63 -5.33
CA ILE A 44 13.72 9.54 -5.14
C ILE A 44 14.36 9.75 -3.77
N PHE A 45 14.28 8.77 -2.89
CA PHE A 45 14.93 8.82 -1.59
C PHE A 45 16.39 8.40 -1.72
N GLU A 46 17.28 9.24 -1.22
CA GLU A 46 18.72 9.00 -1.19
C GLU A 46 19.16 8.46 0.18
N LYS A 47 20.32 7.82 0.22
CA LYS A 47 20.90 7.33 1.47
C LYS A 47 21.14 8.53 2.41
N GLY A 48 20.61 8.42 3.62
CA GLY A 48 20.68 9.47 4.64
C GLY A 48 19.41 10.30 4.77
N ASP A 49 18.49 10.23 3.80
CA ASP A 49 17.21 10.95 3.86
C ASP A 49 16.37 10.53 5.05
N LEU A 50 15.74 11.52 5.66
CA LEU A 50 14.82 11.31 6.78
C LEU A 50 13.41 11.07 6.22
N VAL A 51 12.89 9.87 6.44
CA VAL A 51 11.59 9.41 5.94
C VAL A 51 10.72 8.88 7.08
N GLN A 52 9.41 8.93 6.89
CA GLN A 52 8.45 8.26 7.78
C GLN A 52 7.68 7.19 7.00
N VAL A 53 7.52 6.01 7.60
CA VAL A 53 6.84 4.89 6.96
C VAL A 53 5.36 4.91 7.35
N LEU A 54 4.48 4.80 6.35
CA LEU A 54 3.04 4.67 6.58
C LEU A 54 2.73 3.27 7.14
N GLN A 55 2.06 3.22 8.29
CA GLN A 55 1.57 1.95 8.86
C GLN A 55 0.25 1.56 8.19
N GLY A 56 0.33 0.83 7.07
CA GLY A 56 -0.83 0.46 6.25
C GLY A 56 -1.80 -0.53 6.90
N ASP A 57 -1.30 -1.45 7.72
CA ASP A 57 -2.06 -2.57 8.28
C ASP A 57 -3.15 -2.12 9.26
N LEU A 58 -2.85 -1.09 10.05
CA LEU A 58 -3.83 -0.45 10.94
C LEU A 58 -4.85 0.39 10.17
N PHE A 59 -4.52 0.86 8.96
CA PHE A 59 -5.37 1.82 8.25
C PHE A 59 -6.59 1.18 7.60
N ASN A 60 -6.44 -0.05 7.08
CA ASN A 60 -7.51 -0.78 6.38
C ASN A 60 -8.44 -1.57 7.32
N THR A 61 -8.19 -1.54 8.63
CA THR A 61 -8.97 -2.30 9.61
C THR A 61 -9.80 -1.36 10.50
N PHE A 62 -11.07 -1.68 10.76
CA PHE A 62 -11.96 -0.93 11.66
C PHE A 62 -11.66 -1.12 13.16
N LYS A 63 -10.42 -1.44 13.52
CA LYS A 63 -10.01 -1.63 14.91
C LYS A 63 -9.84 -0.29 15.62
N ASN A 64 -10.24 -0.23 16.90
CA ASN A 64 -10.07 0.96 17.73
C ASN A 64 -8.60 1.36 17.94
N GLU A 65 -7.67 0.40 17.85
CA GLU A 65 -6.21 0.61 17.88
C GLU A 65 -5.75 1.67 16.87
N ARG A 66 -6.44 1.78 15.73
CA ARG A 66 -6.18 2.81 14.69
C ARG A 66 -6.37 4.24 15.20
N LYS A 67 -7.23 4.46 16.20
CA LYS A 67 -7.50 5.79 16.76
C LYS A 67 -6.39 6.24 17.72
N LEU A 68 -5.69 5.29 18.34
CA LEU A 68 -4.68 5.55 19.36
C LEU A 68 -3.25 5.49 18.80
N THR A 69 -3.05 4.87 17.64
CA THR A 69 -1.73 4.68 17.06
C THR A 69 -1.41 5.79 16.04
N PRO A 70 -0.20 6.38 16.07
CA PRO A 70 0.23 7.32 15.04
C PRO A 70 0.18 6.71 13.65
N ARG A 71 -0.27 7.51 12.67
CA ARG A 71 -0.38 7.07 11.27
C ARG A 71 0.98 6.83 10.60
N TRP A 72 1.98 7.58 11.03
CA TRP A 72 3.34 7.56 10.50
C TRP A 72 4.29 7.01 11.56
N SER A 73 5.31 6.27 11.15
CA SER A 73 6.34 5.83 12.06
C SER A 73 7.15 7.01 12.63
N ALA A 74 7.93 6.73 13.68
CA ALA A 74 9.05 7.60 14.02
C ALA A 74 9.94 7.86 12.78
N PRO A 75 10.58 9.03 12.67
CA PRO A 75 11.50 9.33 11.58
C PRO A 75 12.61 8.27 11.47
N ARG A 76 12.86 7.80 10.26
CA ARG A 76 13.88 6.80 9.92
C ARG A 76 14.82 7.34 8.87
N ARG A 77 16.06 6.86 8.85
CA ARG A 77 17.01 7.19 7.79
C ARG A 77 17.09 6.06 6.75
N VAL A 78 17.15 6.43 5.49
CA VAL A 78 17.40 5.49 4.40
C VAL A 78 18.85 5.03 4.44
N ILE A 79 19.08 3.72 4.55
CA ILE A 79 20.43 3.13 4.67
C ILE A 79 20.93 2.64 3.29
N GLY A 80 20.01 2.29 2.39
CA GLY A 80 20.26 1.82 1.04
C GLY A 80 18.94 1.75 0.25
N ARG A 81 19.06 1.51 -1.07
CA ARG A 81 17.92 1.33 -1.98
C ARG A 81 17.48 -0.12 -2.02
#